data_AF-A0A5C3QPR2-F1
#
_entry.id   AF-A0A5C3QPR2-F1
#
_cell.length_a   1.000
_cell.length_b   1.000
_cell.length_c   1.000
_cell.angle_alpha   90.00
_cell.angle_beta   90.00
_cell.angle_gamma   90.00
#
_symmetry.space_group_name_H-M   'P 1'
#
loop_
_entity.id
_entity.type
_entity.pdbx_description
1 polymer ?
#
loop_
_entity_poly.entity_id
_entity_poly.type
_entity_poly.pdbx_seq_one_letter_code
_entity_poly.pdbx_strand_id
1 'polypeptide(L)'
;MAAAHNMFIQGINAMVYHAPKVRPEQVQNFMIFCLAVLGNIHHHHDVEEEFYFPELEKKLGKGTLSTNVEEHALFVPKLAEFESFLQDIKSGKDEYDGGLLVERIHAFSDIMFDHLQHEVPTLESGRMREVFTEKELKDIDTAFMERALKNIDFYIALPLGLSCANPATPWFPPFPLPLKWATRFWFSRRYSEAWMFGPVDLAGKPRDWWKEASASRPVEETPPAPATGVW
;
A
#
# COMPACT_ATOMS: atom_id res chain seq x y z
N MET A 1 -2.61 6.24 7.36
CA MET A 1 -1.23 5.73 7.48
C MET A 1 -1.21 4.24 7.71
N ALA A 2 -1.25 3.71 8.94
CA ALA A 2 -1.06 2.26 9.20
C ALA A 2 -1.90 1.29 8.32
N ALA A 3 -3.17 1.59 8.05
CA ALA A 3 -4.00 0.74 7.20
C ALA A 3 -3.61 0.78 5.70
N ALA A 4 -3.15 1.93 5.21
CA ALA A 4 -2.60 2.06 3.85
C ALA A 4 -1.25 1.33 3.74
N HIS A 5 -0.37 1.46 4.76
CA HIS A 5 0.92 0.78 4.82
C HIS A 5 0.75 -0.73 4.74
N ASN A 6 -0.20 -1.26 5.51
CA ASN A 6 -0.56 -2.67 5.46
C ASN A 6 -0.97 -3.12 4.05
N MET A 7 -1.71 -2.30 3.30
CA MET A 7 -2.10 -2.61 1.92
C MET A 7 -0.89 -2.66 0.97
N PHE A 8 0.09 -1.75 1.13
CA PHE A 8 1.33 -1.78 0.34
C PHE A 8 2.13 -3.04 0.63
N ILE A 9 2.32 -3.36 1.91
CA ILE A 9 3.02 -4.57 2.36
C ILE A 9 2.34 -5.82 1.80
N GLN A 10 1.01 -5.87 1.80
CA GLN A 10 0.25 -6.96 1.18
C GLN A 10 0.52 -7.09 -0.32
N GLY A 11 0.54 -5.97 -1.05
CA GLY A 11 0.88 -5.93 -2.47
C GLY A 11 2.31 -6.41 -2.76
N ILE A 12 3.31 -5.90 -2.04
CA ILE A 12 4.72 -6.29 -2.20
C ILE A 12 4.94 -7.76 -1.84
N ASN A 13 4.32 -8.25 -0.75
CA ASN A 13 4.39 -9.68 -0.40
C ASN A 13 3.82 -10.58 -1.50
N ALA A 14 2.69 -10.16 -2.11
CA ALA A 14 2.12 -10.85 -3.25
C ALA A 14 3.08 -10.87 -4.45
N MET A 15 3.74 -9.74 -4.75
CA MET A 15 4.73 -9.65 -5.83
C MET A 15 5.88 -10.63 -5.60
N VAL A 16 6.52 -10.60 -4.43
CA VAL A 16 7.62 -11.51 -4.07
C VAL A 16 7.18 -12.98 -4.14
N TYR A 17 5.98 -13.30 -3.65
CA TYR A 17 5.47 -14.67 -3.69
C TYR A 17 5.25 -15.15 -5.13
N HIS A 18 4.62 -14.33 -5.97
CA HIS A 18 4.20 -14.75 -7.30
C HIS A 18 5.32 -14.69 -8.33
N ALA A 19 6.27 -13.77 -8.21
CA ALA A 19 7.31 -13.53 -9.20
C ALA A 19 8.01 -14.80 -9.74
N PRO A 20 8.53 -15.73 -8.92
CA PRO A 20 9.19 -16.94 -9.43
C PRO A 20 8.21 -18.00 -9.97
N LYS A 21 6.90 -17.81 -9.83
CA LYS A 21 5.83 -18.79 -10.16
C LYS A 21 4.99 -18.39 -11.37
N VAL A 22 5.15 -17.16 -11.87
CA VAL A 22 4.37 -16.62 -13.00
C VAL A 22 4.75 -17.35 -14.28
N ARG A 23 3.74 -17.89 -14.97
CA ARG A 23 3.91 -18.53 -16.28
C ARG A 23 3.92 -17.48 -17.40
N PRO A 24 4.50 -17.76 -18.58
CA PRO A 24 4.61 -16.80 -19.67
C PRO A 24 3.28 -16.11 -20.04
N GLU A 25 2.17 -16.85 -20.05
CA GLU A 25 0.85 -16.31 -20.37
C GLU A 25 0.27 -15.39 -19.28
N GLN A 26 0.83 -15.43 -18.07
CA GLN A 26 0.39 -14.62 -16.92
C GLN A 26 1.18 -13.32 -16.75
N VAL A 27 2.31 -13.17 -17.46
CA VAL A 27 3.24 -12.04 -17.28
C VAL A 27 2.54 -10.69 -17.43
N GLN A 28 1.74 -10.50 -18.48
CA GLN A 28 1.07 -9.22 -18.72
C GLN A 28 0.10 -8.84 -17.59
N ASN A 29 -0.67 -9.82 -17.09
CA ASN A 29 -1.55 -9.62 -15.94
C ASN A 29 -0.78 -9.34 -14.65
N PHE A 30 0.37 -10.00 -14.48
CA PHE A 30 1.23 -9.76 -13.33
C PHE A 30 1.87 -8.36 -13.38
N MET A 31 2.28 -7.88 -14.55
CA MET A 31 2.78 -6.51 -14.72
C MET A 31 1.70 -5.48 -14.39
N ILE A 32 0.44 -5.70 -14.80
CA ILE A 32 -0.68 -4.81 -14.43
C ILE A 32 -0.85 -4.77 -12.90
N PHE A 33 -0.79 -5.92 -12.23
CA PHE A 33 -0.87 -5.98 -10.77
C PHE A 33 0.31 -5.25 -10.09
N CYS A 34 1.54 -5.51 -10.53
CA CYS A 34 2.74 -4.89 -9.96
C CYS A 34 2.73 -3.36 -10.13
N LEU A 35 2.43 -2.87 -11.34
CA LEU A 35 2.33 -1.43 -11.62
C LEU A 35 1.20 -0.78 -10.83
N ALA A 36 0.09 -1.48 -10.59
CA ALA A 36 -0.98 -0.98 -9.74
C ALA A 36 -0.49 -0.80 -8.28
N VAL A 37 0.26 -1.78 -7.74
CA VAL A 37 0.86 -1.68 -6.40
C VAL A 37 1.81 -0.48 -6.33
N LEU A 38 2.77 -0.36 -7.26
CA LEU A 38 3.75 0.73 -7.24
C LEU A 38 3.10 2.10 -7.44
N GLY A 39 2.17 2.24 -8.39
CA GLY A 39 1.46 3.50 -8.63
C GLY A 39 0.66 3.95 -7.40
N ASN A 40 0.10 3.00 -6.64
CA ASN A 40 -0.59 3.31 -5.39
C ASN A 40 0.37 3.72 -4.26
N ILE A 41 1.59 3.18 -4.22
CA ILE A 41 2.64 3.60 -3.28
C ILE A 41 3.16 5.00 -3.63
N HIS A 42 3.45 5.28 -4.91
CA HIS A 42 3.85 6.62 -5.37
C HIS A 42 2.80 7.66 -5.02
N HIS A 43 1.56 7.42 -5.44
CA HIS A 43 0.44 8.33 -5.22
C HIS A 43 0.18 8.62 -3.74
N HIS A 44 0.41 7.65 -2.86
CA HIS A 44 0.28 7.86 -1.42
C HIS A 44 1.27 8.89 -0.88
N HIS A 45 2.56 8.67 -1.14
CA HIS A 45 3.63 9.54 -0.65
C HIS A 45 3.58 10.92 -1.31
N ASP A 46 3.16 11.01 -2.58
CA ASP A 46 2.91 12.30 -3.24
C ASP A 46 1.85 13.12 -2.48
N VAL A 47 0.72 12.50 -2.12
CA VAL A 47 -0.35 13.19 -1.38
C VAL A 47 0.08 13.54 0.06
N GLU A 48 0.96 12.75 0.66
CA GLU A 48 1.53 13.07 1.98
C GLU A 48 2.37 14.34 1.94
N GLU A 49 3.31 14.42 1.00
CA GLU A 49 4.21 15.57 0.87
C GLU A 49 3.50 16.83 0.35
N GLU A 50 2.56 16.68 -0.60
CA GLU A 50 1.83 17.79 -1.18
C GLU A 50 0.78 18.39 -0.22
N PHE A 51 0.23 17.58 0.68
CA PHE A 51 -0.91 17.97 1.50
C PHE A 51 -0.83 17.50 2.96
N TYR A 52 -0.71 16.20 3.22
CA TYR A 52 -0.95 15.67 4.57
C TYR A 52 0.06 16.20 5.60
N PHE A 53 1.35 16.07 5.32
CA PHE A 53 2.40 16.52 6.23
C PHE A 53 2.37 18.05 6.40
N PRO A 54 2.32 18.87 5.34
CA PRO A 54 2.20 20.32 5.49
C PRO A 54 0.97 20.75 6.31
N GLU A 55 -0.17 20.07 6.13
CA GLU A 55 -1.40 20.40 6.86
C GLU A 55 -1.26 20.10 8.36
N LEU A 56 -0.69 18.95 8.71
CA LEU A 56 -0.44 18.57 10.10
C LEU A 56 0.60 19.46 10.78
N GLU A 57 1.66 19.84 10.06
CA GLU A 57 2.72 20.71 10.58
C GLU A 57 2.24 22.11 10.96
N LYS A 58 1.09 22.58 10.45
CA LYS A 58 0.49 23.86 10.87
C LYS A 58 0.25 23.93 12.37
N LYS A 59 -0.05 22.79 13.02
CA LYS A 59 -0.26 22.71 14.47
C LYS A 59 0.83 21.94 15.20
N LEU A 60 1.45 20.94 14.57
CA LEU A 60 2.54 20.19 15.19
C LEU A 60 3.85 20.99 15.24
N GLY A 61 3.99 22.02 14.42
CA GLY A 61 5.21 22.80 14.24
C GLY A 61 5.93 22.42 12.95
N LYS A 62 6.37 23.45 12.21
CA LYS A 62 7.06 23.28 10.92
C LYS A 62 8.32 22.41 11.07
N GLY A 63 8.48 21.46 10.15
CA GLY A 63 9.61 20.53 10.11
C GLY A 63 9.46 19.31 11.03
N THR A 64 8.36 19.18 11.77
CA THR A 64 8.10 18.00 12.62
C THR A 64 8.12 16.68 11.84
N LEU A 65 7.69 16.71 10.58
CA LEU A 65 7.56 15.53 9.72
C LEU A 65 8.65 15.49 8.64
N SER A 66 9.69 16.34 8.75
CA SER A 66 10.79 16.41 7.78
C SER A 66 11.54 15.10 7.63
N THR A 67 11.74 14.33 8.71
CA THR A 67 12.37 13.01 8.65
C THR A 67 11.59 12.03 7.78
N ASN A 68 10.25 12.06 7.80
CA ASN A 68 9.44 11.20 6.92
C ASN A 68 9.71 11.53 5.44
N VAL A 69 9.79 12.83 5.11
CA VAL A 69 10.12 13.30 3.75
C VAL A 69 11.55 12.93 3.36
N GLU A 70 12.51 13.04 4.28
CA GLU A 70 13.90 12.64 4.05
C GLU A 70 14.01 11.13 3.77
N GLU A 71 13.21 10.31 4.46
CA GLU A 71 13.13 8.87 4.22
C GLU A 71 12.47 8.52 2.89
N HIS A 72 11.40 9.23 2.48
CA HIS A 72 10.81 9.09 1.14
C HIS A 72 11.87 9.23 0.05
N ALA A 73 12.74 10.24 0.16
CA ALA A 73 13.81 10.50 -0.81
C ALA A 73 14.81 9.33 -0.96
N LEU A 74 14.88 8.40 0.01
CA LEU A 74 15.77 7.24 -0.05
C LEU A 74 15.21 6.08 -0.89
N PHE A 75 13.88 5.93 -0.98
CA PHE A 75 13.25 4.78 -1.65
C PHE A 75 12.35 5.15 -2.83
N VAL A 76 11.74 6.35 -2.86
CA VAL A 76 10.86 6.78 -3.98
C VAL A 76 11.59 6.78 -5.34
N PRO A 77 12.84 7.23 -5.47
CA PRO A 77 13.56 7.11 -6.74
C PRO A 77 13.76 5.64 -7.17
N LYS A 78 14.01 4.74 -6.22
CA LYS A 78 14.19 3.31 -6.48
C LYS A 78 12.89 2.63 -6.89
N LEU A 79 11.76 3.04 -6.30
CA LEU A 79 10.44 2.64 -6.74
C LEU A 79 10.19 3.05 -8.20
N ALA A 80 10.57 4.27 -8.59
CA ALA A 80 10.40 4.76 -9.96
C ALA A 80 11.30 4.02 -10.98
N GLU A 81 12.52 3.67 -10.58
CA GLU A 81 13.41 2.79 -11.37
C GLU A 81 12.78 1.41 -11.59
N PHE A 82 12.20 0.84 -10.52
CA PHE A 82 11.54 -0.45 -10.61
C PHE A 82 10.25 -0.39 -11.44
N GLU A 83 9.46 0.68 -11.32
CA GLU A 83 8.29 0.91 -12.16
C GLU A 83 8.68 0.96 -13.65
N SER A 84 9.74 1.70 -13.98
CA SER A 84 10.25 1.79 -15.36
C SER A 84 10.65 0.42 -15.91
N PHE A 85 11.32 -0.40 -15.10
CA PHE A 85 11.66 -1.79 -15.45
C PHE A 85 10.41 -2.65 -15.73
N LEU A 86 9.37 -2.54 -14.90
CA LEU A 86 8.11 -3.26 -15.12
C LEU A 86 7.37 -2.77 -16.38
N GLN A 87 7.46 -1.48 -16.70
CA GLN A 87 6.91 -0.92 -17.94
C GLN A 87 7.65 -1.44 -19.18
N ASP A 88 8.98 -1.61 -19.10
CA ASP A 88 9.78 -2.20 -20.16
C ASP A 88 9.39 -3.66 -20.42
N ILE A 89 9.21 -4.47 -19.37
CA ILE A 89 8.67 -5.84 -19.51
C ILE A 89 7.26 -5.82 -20.11
N LYS A 90 6.39 -4.95 -19.59
CA LYS A 90 5.00 -4.86 -20.04
C LYS A 90 4.90 -4.49 -21.52
N SER A 91 5.78 -3.60 -22.00
CA SER A 91 5.82 -3.18 -23.40
C SER A 91 6.50 -4.19 -24.34
N GLY A 92 7.14 -5.24 -23.79
CA GLY A 92 7.90 -6.24 -24.55
C GLY A 92 9.29 -5.76 -24.94
N LYS A 93 9.79 -4.68 -24.33
CA LYS A 93 11.17 -4.21 -24.51
C LYS A 93 12.17 -5.11 -23.78
N ASP A 94 11.79 -5.61 -22.61
CA ASP A 94 12.58 -6.55 -21.80
C ASP A 94 11.84 -7.87 -21.57
N GLU A 95 12.59 -8.95 -21.33
CA GLU A 95 12.05 -10.26 -20.96
C GLU A 95 11.74 -10.35 -19.47
N TYR A 96 10.73 -11.15 -19.13
CA TYR A 96 10.37 -11.38 -17.74
C TYR A 96 11.33 -12.36 -17.07
N ASP A 97 11.98 -11.91 -15.99
CA ASP A 97 12.73 -12.75 -15.07
C ASP A 97 12.21 -12.54 -13.64
N GLY A 98 11.61 -13.59 -13.07
CA GLY A 98 11.04 -13.54 -11.73
C GLY A 98 12.07 -13.38 -10.62
N GLY A 99 13.30 -13.88 -10.80
CA GLY A 99 14.41 -13.70 -9.86
C GLY A 99 14.91 -12.26 -9.85
N LEU A 100 15.11 -11.68 -11.04
CA LEU A 100 15.49 -10.28 -11.21
C LEU A 100 14.42 -9.34 -10.64
N LEU A 101 13.13 -9.65 -10.84
CA LEU A 101 12.05 -8.86 -10.26
C LEU A 101 12.12 -8.83 -8.73
N VAL A 102 12.36 -9.97 -8.09
CA VAL A 102 12.54 -10.05 -6.62
C VAL A 102 13.78 -9.28 -6.18
N GLU A 103 14.90 -9.39 -6.90
CA GLU A 103 16.11 -8.60 -6.63
C GLU A 103 15.82 -7.09 -6.67
N ARG A 104 15.05 -6.62 -7.65
CA ARG A 104 14.65 -5.20 -7.76
C ARG A 104 13.74 -4.75 -6.63
N ILE A 105 12.87 -5.62 -6.12
CA ILE A 105 12.07 -5.34 -4.91
C ILE A 105 12.98 -5.14 -3.70
N HIS A 106 13.94 -6.04 -3.49
CA HIS A 106 14.88 -5.96 -2.36
C HIS A 106 15.76 -4.70 -2.38
N ALA A 107 15.93 -4.06 -3.54
CA ALA A 107 16.70 -2.82 -3.64
C ALA A 107 16.07 -1.63 -2.87
N PHE A 108 14.76 -1.69 -2.57
CA PHE A 108 14.06 -0.62 -1.85
C PHE A 108 13.20 -1.11 -0.67
N SER A 109 12.83 -2.40 -0.61
CA SER A 109 11.80 -2.89 0.31
C SER A 109 12.14 -2.67 1.79
N ASP A 110 13.40 -2.86 2.18
CA ASP A 110 13.82 -2.72 3.58
C ASP A 110 13.79 -1.25 4.00
N ILE A 111 14.29 -0.35 3.14
CA ILE A 111 14.27 1.11 3.36
C ILE A 111 12.82 1.61 3.47
N MET A 112 11.96 1.16 2.56
CA MET A 112 10.53 1.49 2.60
C MET A 112 9.90 0.95 3.88
N PHE A 113 10.20 -0.30 4.27
CA PHE A 113 9.62 -0.88 5.47
C PHE A 113 10.02 -0.13 6.75
N ASP A 114 11.30 0.23 6.89
CA ASP A 114 11.80 1.05 7.98
C ASP A 114 11.04 2.38 8.05
N HIS A 115 10.89 3.07 6.91
CA HIS A 115 10.09 4.29 6.82
C HIS A 115 8.64 4.08 7.28
N LEU A 116 7.94 3.05 6.76
CA LEU A 116 6.55 2.76 7.13
C LEU A 116 6.40 2.47 8.63
N GLN A 117 7.47 2.00 9.31
CA GLN A 117 7.51 1.80 10.75
C GLN A 117 7.83 3.08 11.51
N HIS A 118 8.77 3.89 11.04
CA HIS A 118 9.17 5.16 11.66
C HIS A 118 8.08 6.21 11.60
N GLU A 119 7.30 6.23 10.52
CA GLU A 119 6.26 7.24 10.30
C GLU A 119 5.11 7.12 11.31
N VAL A 120 4.70 5.89 11.65
CA VAL A 120 3.54 5.63 12.51
C VAL A 120 3.65 6.30 13.90
N PRO A 121 4.77 6.19 14.64
CA PRO A 121 4.99 6.94 15.88
C PRO A 121 4.94 8.46 15.73
N THR A 122 5.32 9.03 14.57
CA THR A 122 5.25 10.49 14.36
C THR A 122 3.81 11.02 14.28
N LEU A 123 2.87 10.12 13.97
CA LEU A 123 1.43 10.39 13.81
C LEU A 123 0.59 9.72 14.90
N GLU A 124 1.22 9.35 16.02
CA GLU A 124 0.55 8.60 17.07
C GLU A 124 -0.55 9.42 17.77
N SER A 125 -1.59 8.71 18.22
CA SER A 125 -2.85 9.35 18.61
C SER A 125 -2.72 10.28 19.83
N GLY A 126 -1.76 10.01 20.73
CA GLY A 126 -1.46 10.88 21.88
C GLY A 126 -1.02 12.26 21.40
N ARG A 127 0.07 12.30 20.64
CA ARG A 127 0.61 13.51 19.98
C ARG A 127 -0.45 14.29 19.21
N MET A 128 -1.31 13.62 18.44
CA MET A 128 -2.36 14.31 17.68
C MET A 128 -3.39 14.99 18.58
N ARG A 129 -3.81 14.34 19.67
CA ARG A 129 -4.81 14.88 20.62
C ARG A 129 -4.31 16.08 21.41
N GLU A 130 -3.00 16.28 21.51
CA GLU A 130 -2.42 17.45 22.20
C GLU A 130 -2.70 18.76 21.47
N VAL A 131 -2.84 18.73 20.14
CA VAL A 131 -2.95 19.95 19.32
C VAL A 131 -4.17 19.98 18.39
N PHE A 132 -4.80 18.84 18.11
CA PHE A 132 -5.99 18.75 17.26
C PHE A 132 -7.23 18.30 18.02
N THR A 133 -8.36 18.88 17.62
CA THR A 133 -9.69 18.30 17.92
C THR A 133 -10.00 17.15 16.96
N GLU A 134 -10.90 16.24 17.37
CA GLU A 134 -11.36 15.15 16.51
C GLU A 134 -11.96 15.66 15.18
N LYS A 135 -12.68 16.79 15.23
CA LYS A 135 -13.27 17.39 14.02
C LYS A 135 -12.18 17.82 13.04
N GLU A 136 -11.12 18.46 13.51
CA GLU A 136 -10.02 18.91 12.66
C GLU A 136 -9.31 17.72 11.98
N LEU A 137 -9.04 16.64 12.73
CA LEU A 137 -8.46 15.43 12.14
C LEU A 137 -9.39 14.82 11.08
N LYS A 138 -10.69 14.76 11.34
CA LYS A 138 -11.68 14.28 10.35
C LYS A 138 -11.74 15.15 9.10
N ASP A 139 -11.65 16.46 9.25
CA ASP A 139 -11.64 17.40 8.12
C ASP A 139 -10.36 17.20 7.28
N ILE A 140 -9.19 17.04 7.93
CA ILE A 140 -7.91 16.75 7.27
C ILE A 140 -7.97 15.40 6.53
N ASP A 141 -8.46 14.34 7.18
CA ASP A 141 -8.61 13.01 6.57
C ASP A 141 -9.57 13.04 5.38
N THR A 142 -10.66 13.82 5.47
CA THR A 142 -11.60 14.00 4.35
C THR A 142 -10.91 14.68 3.16
N ALA A 143 -10.17 15.76 3.41
CA ALA A 143 -9.44 16.48 2.38
C ALA A 143 -8.29 15.64 1.77
N PHE A 144 -7.66 14.77 2.58
CA PHE A 144 -6.69 13.78 2.13
C PHE A 144 -7.36 12.77 1.20
N MET A 145 -8.48 12.18 1.61
CA MET A 145 -9.20 11.20 0.79
C MET A 145 -9.72 11.79 -0.53
N GLU A 146 -10.20 13.04 -0.52
CA GLU A 146 -10.61 13.73 -1.75
C GLU A 146 -9.45 13.88 -2.75
N ARG A 147 -8.23 14.17 -2.26
CA ARG A 147 -7.01 14.25 -3.08
C ARG A 147 -6.55 12.88 -3.53
N ALA A 148 -6.54 11.91 -2.61
CA ALA A 148 -6.17 10.53 -2.89
C ALA A 148 -7.09 9.86 -3.93
N LEU A 149 -8.36 10.29 -4.03
CA LEU A 149 -9.30 9.79 -5.04
C LEU A 149 -9.34 10.63 -6.31
N LYS A 150 -8.59 11.74 -6.38
CA LYS A 150 -8.55 12.60 -7.56
C LYS A 150 -7.69 11.97 -8.64
N ASN A 151 -8.21 11.93 -9.87
CA ASN A 151 -7.50 11.43 -11.06
C ASN A 151 -7.05 9.95 -11.00
N ILE A 152 -7.55 9.13 -10.07
CA ILE A 152 -7.24 7.70 -10.04
C ILE A 152 -8.02 6.93 -11.11
N ASP A 153 -7.42 5.91 -11.70
CA ASP A 153 -8.14 4.96 -12.55
C ASP A 153 -8.92 3.99 -11.65
N PHE A 154 -10.24 4.14 -11.58
CA PHE A 154 -11.10 3.27 -10.79
C PHE A 154 -11.08 1.79 -11.23
N TYR A 155 -10.70 1.49 -12.48
CA TYR A 155 -10.51 0.11 -12.94
C TYR A 155 -9.22 -0.54 -12.38
N ILE A 156 -8.32 0.26 -11.80
CA ILE A 156 -7.08 -0.20 -11.16
C ILE A 156 -7.16 -0.06 -9.65
N ALA A 157 -7.42 1.16 -9.16
CA ALA A 157 -7.33 1.49 -7.74
C ALA A 157 -8.35 0.73 -6.89
N LEU A 158 -9.60 0.60 -7.36
CA LEU A 158 -10.63 -0.08 -6.56
C LEU A 158 -10.37 -1.60 -6.45
N PRO A 159 -10.12 -2.34 -7.55
CA PRO A 159 -9.80 -3.77 -7.44
C PRO A 159 -8.49 -4.04 -6.67
N LEU A 160 -7.47 -3.20 -6.84
CA LEU A 160 -6.24 -3.29 -6.04
C LEU A 160 -6.56 -3.15 -4.55
N GLY A 161 -7.29 -2.09 -4.18
CA GLY A 161 -7.64 -1.83 -2.79
C GLY A 161 -8.45 -2.94 -2.12
N LEU A 162 -9.30 -3.65 -2.88
CA LEU A 162 -10.00 -4.83 -2.36
C LEU A 162 -9.12 -6.08 -2.29
N SER A 163 -8.29 -6.32 -3.31
CA SER A 163 -7.47 -7.54 -3.42
C SER A 163 -6.25 -7.55 -2.50
N CYS A 164 -5.79 -6.37 -2.06
CA CYS A 164 -4.71 -6.18 -1.10
C CYS A 164 -5.21 -5.74 0.29
N ALA A 165 -6.51 -5.83 0.55
CA ALA A 165 -7.08 -5.51 1.86
C ALA A 165 -6.53 -6.43 2.96
N ASN A 166 -6.26 -5.86 4.13
CA ASN A 166 -5.70 -6.60 5.27
C ASN A 166 -6.80 -6.95 6.30
N PRO A 167 -6.94 -8.23 6.71
CA PRO A 167 -7.89 -8.63 7.75
C PRO A 167 -7.69 -7.95 9.12
N ALA A 168 -6.50 -7.41 9.41
CA ALA A 168 -6.23 -6.64 10.62
C ALA A 168 -6.81 -5.22 10.56
N THR A 169 -7.10 -4.71 9.36
CA THR A 169 -7.70 -3.39 9.13
C THR A 169 -8.94 -3.48 8.23
N PRO A 170 -9.99 -4.24 8.61
CA PRO A 170 -11.15 -4.53 7.76
C PRO A 170 -12.01 -3.29 7.44
N TRP A 171 -11.82 -2.20 8.17
CA TRP A 171 -12.45 -0.91 7.91
C TRP A 171 -11.81 -0.15 6.73
N PHE A 172 -10.66 -0.61 6.22
CA PHE A 172 -9.92 0.04 5.13
C PHE A 172 -9.86 -0.86 3.86
N PRO A 173 -9.95 -0.28 2.64
CA PRO A 173 -10.34 1.11 2.37
C PRO A 173 -11.80 1.37 2.77
N PRO A 174 -12.16 2.59 3.20
CA PRO A 174 -13.49 2.93 3.71
C PRO A 174 -14.52 3.10 2.57
N PHE A 175 -14.49 2.22 1.57
CA PHE A 175 -15.43 2.25 0.47
C PHE A 175 -16.84 1.90 0.94
N PRO A 176 -17.86 2.69 0.55
CA PRO A 176 -19.23 2.36 0.88
C PRO A 176 -19.62 1.05 0.20
N LEU A 177 -20.53 0.30 0.82
CA LEU A 177 -20.91 -1.04 0.36
C LEU A 177 -21.31 -1.10 -1.12
N PRO A 178 -22.12 -0.16 -1.68
CA PRO A 178 -22.43 -0.14 -3.11
C PRO A 178 -21.18 -0.05 -4.01
N LEU A 179 -20.16 0.71 -3.59
CA LEU A 179 -18.91 0.82 -4.33
C LEU A 179 -18.13 -0.50 -4.28
N LYS A 180 -18.07 -1.18 -3.12
CA LYS A 180 -17.46 -2.52 -3.02
C LYS A 180 -18.13 -3.53 -3.96
N TRP A 181 -19.46 -3.50 -4.05
CA TRP A 181 -20.22 -4.34 -5.00
C TRP A 181 -19.92 -3.98 -6.46
N ALA A 182 -19.91 -2.69 -6.81
CA ALA A 182 -19.56 -2.22 -8.14
C ALA A 182 -18.12 -2.63 -8.51
N THR A 183 -17.18 -2.53 -7.59
CA THR A 183 -15.80 -2.99 -7.79
C THR A 183 -15.75 -4.48 -8.11
N ARG A 184 -16.45 -5.29 -7.32
CA ARG A 184 -16.48 -6.75 -7.49
C ARG A 184 -17.05 -7.17 -8.84
N PHE A 185 -18.13 -6.54 -9.29
CA PHE A 185 -18.89 -7.01 -10.46
C PHE A 185 -18.69 -6.19 -11.73
N TRP A 186 -18.10 -5.00 -11.66
CA TRP A 186 -17.94 -4.09 -12.80
C TRP A 186 -16.49 -3.68 -13.00
N PHE A 187 -15.90 -2.92 -12.06
CA PHE A 187 -14.57 -2.33 -12.26
C PHE A 187 -13.47 -3.39 -12.36
N SER A 188 -13.59 -4.50 -11.64
CA SER A 188 -12.60 -5.59 -11.70
C SER A 188 -12.55 -6.30 -13.07
N ARG A 189 -13.60 -6.20 -13.89
CA ARG A 189 -13.72 -7.00 -15.12
C ARG A 189 -12.69 -6.66 -16.19
N ARG A 190 -12.20 -5.41 -16.23
CA ARG A 190 -11.25 -4.95 -17.26
C ARG A 190 -9.90 -5.67 -17.20
N TYR A 191 -9.43 -5.96 -15.99
CA TYR A 191 -8.15 -6.60 -15.71
C TYR A 191 -8.34 -7.79 -14.77
N SER A 192 -9.39 -8.59 -15.00
CA SER A 192 -9.87 -9.59 -14.03
C SER A 192 -8.80 -10.58 -13.57
N GLU A 193 -7.88 -10.93 -14.47
CA GLU A 193 -6.80 -11.86 -14.19
C GLU A 193 -5.67 -11.23 -13.36
N ALA A 194 -5.46 -9.92 -13.42
CA ALA A 194 -4.46 -9.24 -12.59
C ALA A 194 -4.81 -9.31 -11.09
N TRP A 195 -6.09 -9.28 -10.75
CA TRP A 195 -6.54 -9.29 -9.34
C TRP A 195 -6.42 -10.66 -8.66
N MET A 196 -6.01 -11.69 -9.39
CA MET A 196 -5.76 -13.02 -8.82
C MET A 196 -4.50 -13.08 -7.94
N PHE A 197 -3.57 -12.16 -8.16
CA PHE A 197 -2.30 -12.07 -7.42
C PHE A 197 -2.45 -11.42 -6.03
N GLY A 198 -3.56 -10.74 -5.77
CA GLY A 198 -3.81 -10.15 -4.45
C GLY A 198 -4.00 -11.21 -3.35
N PRO A 199 -3.54 -10.96 -2.11
CA PRO A 199 -3.66 -11.90 -0.97
C PRO A 199 -5.09 -12.35 -0.63
N VAL A 200 -6.07 -11.50 -0.90
CA VAL A 200 -7.50 -11.80 -0.71
C VAL A 200 -8.24 -11.76 -2.04
N ASP A 201 -9.38 -12.43 -2.11
CA ASP A 201 -10.32 -12.24 -3.22
C ASP A 201 -11.07 -10.90 -3.09
N LEU A 202 -11.84 -10.52 -4.12
CA LEU A 202 -12.62 -9.28 -4.12
C LEU A 202 -13.79 -9.28 -3.12
N ALA A 203 -14.01 -10.37 -2.38
CA ALA A 203 -14.93 -10.46 -1.25
C ALA A 203 -14.21 -10.35 0.10
N GLY A 204 -12.88 -10.19 0.11
CA GLY A 204 -12.05 -10.11 1.30
C GLY A 204 -11.67 -11.47 1.90
N LYS A 205 -11.92 -12.59 1.20
CA LYS A 205 -11.54 -13.92 1.68
C LYS A 205 -10.06 -14.17 1.38
N PRO A 206 -9.24 -14.56 2.38
CA PRO A 206 -7.85 -14.95 2.16
C PRO A 206 -7.72 -16.09 1.16
N ARG A 207 -6.81 -15.95 0.19
CA ARG A 207 -6.46 -17.01 -0.77
C ARG A 207 -5.58 -18.06 -0.10
N ASP A 208 -5.59 -19.27 -0.63
CA ASP A 208 -4.91 -20.42 0.02
C ASP A 208 -3.40 -20.22 0.07
N TRP A 209 -2.79 -19.72 -1.01
CA TRP A 209 -1.37 -19.39 -1.04
C TRP A 209 -0.97 -18.39 0.06
N TRP A 210 -1.82 -17.42 0.36
CA TRP A 210 -1.56 -16.40 1.37
C TRP A 210 -1.63 -17.00 2.78
N LYS A 211 -2.59 -17.90 3.03
CA LYS A 211 -2.67 -18.62 4.31
C LYS A 211 -1.42 -19.47 4.53
N GLU A 212 -0.98 -20.20 3.51
CA GLU A 212 0.23 -21.02 3.56
C GLU A 212 1.48 -20.18 3.83
N ALA A 213 1.64 -19.06 3.11
CA ALA A 213 2.75 -18.14 3.28
C ALA A 213 2.74 -17.40 4.64
N SER A 214 1.55 -17.17 5.22
CA SER A 214 1.41 -16.53 6.53
C SER A 214 1.66 -17.50 7.68
N ALA A 215 1.31 -18.78 7.51
CA ALA A 215 1.48 -19.82 8.52
C ALA A 215 2.94 -20.26 8.71
N SER A 216 3.80 -20.03 7.72
CA SER A 216 5.21 -20.43 7.73
C SER A 216 6.15 -19.43 8.39
N ARG A 217 5.66 -18.26 8.86
CA ARG A 217 6.50 -17.32 9.60
C ARG A 217 6.70 -17.83 11.04
N PRO A 218 7.96 -17.92 11.53
CA PRO A 218 8.20 -18.10 12.95
C PRO A 218 7.52 -16.95 13.70
N VAL A 219 6.78 -17.28 14.75
CA VAL A 219 6.31 -16.26 15.70
C VAL A 219 7.56 -15.78 16.44
N GLU A 220 8.18 -14.70 15.98
CA GLU A 220 9.03 -13.91 16.90
C GLU A 220 8.13 -13.40 18.01
N GLU A 221 8.53 -13.66 19.25
CA GLU A 221 7.80 -13.23 20.43
C GLU A 221 7.59 -11.72 20.37
N THR A 222 6.34 -11.31 20.12
CA THR A 222 5.93 -9.91 20.28
C THR A 222 6.34 -9.46 21.69
N PRO A 223 7.15 -8.39 21.85
CA PRO A 223 7.35 -7.80 23.16
C PRO A 223 5.99 -7.43 23.76
N PRO A 224 5.81 -7.59 25.08
CA PRO A 224 4.51 -7.44 25.72
C PRO A 224 3.90 -6.08 25.38
N ALA A 225 2.62 -6.09 25.00
CA ALA A 225 1.87 -4.86 24.79
C ALA A 225 2.04 -3.93 26.00
N PRO A 226 2.32 -2.63 25.80
CA PRO A 226 2.32 -1.69 26.90
C PRO A 226 0.95 -1.78 27.58
N ALA A 227 0.98 -1.93 28.91
CA ALA A 227 -0.21 -2.16 29.73
C ALA A 227 -1.30 -1.16 29.32
N THR A 228 -2.46 -1.69 28.95
CA THR A 228 -3.68 -0.90 28.71
C THR A 228 -4.07 -0.24 30.02
N GLY A 229 -3.52 0.95 30.28
CA GLY A 229 -4.13 1.91 31.16
C GLY A 229 -5.43 2.35 30.50
N VAL A 230 -6.54 2.07 31.16
CA VAL A 230 -7.86 2.60 30.82
C VAL A 230 -7.77 4.11 30.62
N TRP A 231 -7.82 4.60 29.36
CA TRP A 231 -8.23 5.95 28.94
C TRP A 231 -8.61 5.93 27.45
#